data_AF-X0UEK9-F1
#
_entry.id   AF-X0UEK9-F1
#
_cell.length_a   1.000
_cell.length_b   1.000
_cell.length_c   1.000
_cell.angle_alpha   90.00
_cell.angle_beta   90.00
_cell.angle_gamma   90.00
#
_symmetry.space_group_name_H-M   'P 1'
#
loop_
_entity.id
_entity.type
_entity.pdbx_description
1 polymer ?
#
loop_
_entity_poly.entity_id
_entity_poly.type
_entity_poly.pdbx_seq_one_letter_code
_entity_poly.pdbx_strand_id
1 'polypeptide(L)'
;IAEAGHKTGPNYSMQANLMLKNTVWDAMAEAFETTEGDLADRMMAALEAAQAEGGDIRGMQSAAMLVVRAEPTGLPWQDKLVDIRVDDSPEPLVELRRLLNVTRAYQKMNYGDELLAEEKFDEASEAYA
;
A
#
# COMPACT_ATOMS: atom_id res chain seq x y z
N ILE A 1 17.66 -11.51 19.28
CA ILE A 1 16.82 -11.50 18.06
C ILE A 1 15.98 -12.76 18.17
N ALA A 2 14.65 -12.65 18.28
CA ALA A 2 13.82 -13.84 18.44
C ALA A 2 13.66 -14.52 17.07
N GLU A 3 13.18 -13.83 16.04
CA GLU A 3 13.05 -14.39 14.69
C GLU A 3 13.36 -13.36 13.58
N ALA A 4 13.82 -13.86 12.43
CA ALA A 4 13.97 -13.11 11.19
C ALA A 4 13.85 -14.07 10.01
N GLY A 5 13.18 -13.64 8.94
CA GLY A 5 12.86 -14.53 7.84
C GLY A 5 12.19 -13.82 6.67
N HIS A 6 11.87 -14.62 5.67
CA HIS A 6 11.24 -14.13 4.46
C HIS A 6 10.38 -15.22 3.82
N LYS A 7 9.48 -14.78 2.94
CA LYS A 7 8.71 -15.63 2.05
C LYS A 7 8.70 -15.05 0.65
N THR A 8 8.81 -15.89 -0.34
CA THR A 8 8.70 -15.50 -1.75
C THR A 8 7.50 -16.18 -2.38
N GLY A 9 6.94 -15.52 -3.37
CA GLY A 9 5.92 -16.08 -4.23
C GLY A 9 5.93 -15.37 -5.59
N PRO A 10 4.91 -15.62 -6.43
CA PRO A 10 4.84 -15.01 -7.75
C PRO A 10 4.84 -13.47 -7.65
N ASN A 11 5.91 -12.83 -8.14
CA ASN A 11 6.08 -11.38 -8.20
C ASN A 11 6.17 -10.66 -6.84
N TYR A 12 6.47 -11.36 -5.73
CA TYR A 12 6.65 -10.70 -4.43
C TYR A 12 7.71 -11.38 -3.55
N SER A 13 8.23 -10.61 -2.60
CA SER A 13 9.05 -11.08 -1.49
C SER A 13 8.63 -10.33 -0.22
N MET A 14 8.27 -11.06 0.83
CA MET A 14 7.97 -10.52 2.16
C MET A 14 9.15 -10.78 3.07
N GLN A 15 9.60 -9.77 3.80
CA GLN A 15 10.75 -9.87 4.69
C GLN A 15 10.42 -9.23 6.03
N ALA A 16 10.82 -9.88 7.11
CA ALA A 16 10.64 -9.39 8.46
C ALA A 16 11.85 -9.72 9.32
N ASN A 17 12.27 -8.78 10.17
CA ASN A 17 13.37 -8.93 11.11
C ASN A 17 12.95 -8.36 12.47
N LEU A 18 13.59 -8.81 13.55
CA LEU A 18 13.25 -8.38 14.91
C LEU A 18 11.79 -8.72 15.27
N MET A 19 11.36 -9.92 14.91
CA MET A 19 10.01 -10.41 15.16
C MET A 19 9.96 -11.30 16.41
N LEU A 20 8.82 -11.33 17.11
CA LEU A 20 8.59 -12.26 18.23
C LEU A 20 8.28 -13.69 17.75
N LYS A 21 7.68 -13.83 16.57
CA LYS A 21 7.23 -15.09 15.98
C LYS A 21 7.77 -15.24 14.55
N ASN A 22 7.97 -16.49 14.13
CA ASN A 22 8.33 -16.83 12.76
C ASN A 22 7.13 -16.97 11.82
N THR A 23 5.91 -16.76 12.32
CA THR A 23 4.66 -16.79 11.54
C THR A 23 4.42 -15.51 10.74
N VAL A 24 5.14 -14.42 11.04
CA VAL A 24 4.89 -13.09 10.50
C VAL A 24 4.94 -13.05 8.96
N TRP A 25 6.01 -13.55 8.36
CA TRP A 25 6.16 -13.50 6.88
C TRP A 25 5.22 -14.47 6.16
N ASP A 26 4.77 -15.54 6.83
CA ASP A 26 3.75 -16.43 6.29
C ASP A 26 2.38 -15.73 6.26
N ALA A 27 2.00 -15.04 7.33
CA ALA A 27 0.77 -14.26 7.40
C ALA A 27 0.76 -13.09 6.39
N MET A 28 1.90 -12.39 6.22
CA MET A 28 2.07 -11.35 5.20
C MET A 28 1.81 -11.89 3.79
N ALA A 29 2.40 -13.05 3.47
CA ALA A 29 2.27 -13.67 2.15
C ALA A 29 0.83 -14.13 1.90
N GLU A 30 0.20 -14.80 2.87
CA GLU A 30 -1.19 -15.24 2.78
C GLU A 30 -2.11 -14.05 2.53
N ALA A 31 -2.01 -12.99 3.34
CA ALA A 31 -2.83 -11.80 3.16
C ALA A 31 -2.61 -11.13 1.80
N PHE A 32 -1.37 -11.08 1.31
CA PHE A 32 -1.07 -10.54 -0.02
C PHE A 32 -1.65 -11.39 -1.16
N GLU A 33 -1.71 -12.71 -1.00
CA GLU A 33 -2.23 -13.63 -2.00
C GLU A 33 -3.76 -13.69 -2.03
N THR A 34 -4.42 -13.57 -0.88
CA THR A 34 -5.88 -13.71 -0.76
C THR A 34 -6.64 -12.39 -0.82
N THR A 35 -5.98 -11.25 -0.63
CA THR A 35 -6.64 -9.94 -0.69
C THR A 35 -6.95 -9.56 -2.13
N GLU A 36 -8.22 -9.22 -2.37
CA GLU A 36 -8.67 -8.62 -3.61
C GLU A 36 -8.36 -7.12 -3.65
N GLY A 37 -8.34 -6.54 -4.85
CA GLY A 37 -8.01 -5.13 -5.06
C GLY A 37 -6.69 -4.94 -5.80
N ASP A 38 -6.20 -3.71 -5.79
CA ASP A 38 -4.97 -3.36 -6.48
C ASP A 38 -3.71 -3.75 -5.66
N LEU A 39 -2.53 -3.46 -6.19
CA LEU A 39 -1.27 -3.74 -5.51
C LEU A 39 -1.17 -3.04 -4.14
N ALA A 40 -1.68 -1.82 -4.02
CA ALA A 40 -1.66 -1.06 -2.76
C ALA A 40 -2.57 -1.70 -1.70
N ASP A 41 -3.75 -2.22 -2.08
CA ASP A 41 -4.62 -2.97 -1.16
C ASP A 41 -3.92 -4.21 -0.61
N ARG A 42 -3.29 -4.98 -1.50
CA ARG A 42 -2.59 -6.22 -1.15
C ARG A 42 -1.37 -5.94 -0.27
N MET A 43 -0.62 -4.89 -0.56
CA MET A 43 0.49 -4.43 0.29
C MET A 43 0.01 -3.97 1.66
N MET A 44 -1.10 -3.23 1.72
CA MET A 44 -1.68 -2.76 2.99
C MET A 44 -2.14 -3.95 3.85
N ALA A 45 -2.82 -4.93 3.25
CA ALA A 45 -3.25 -6.15 3.94
C ALA A 45 -2.07 -6.97 4.49
N ALA A 46 -0.97 -7.07 3.74
CA ALA A 46 0.24 -7.75 4.21
C ALA A 46 0.82 -7.07 5.47
N LEU A 47 0.89 -5.74 5.50
CA LEU A 47 1.38 -4.98 6.67
C LEU A 47 0.49 -5.20 7.90
N GLU A 48 -0.82 -5.21 7.73
CA GLU A 48 -1.77 -5.46 8.82
C GLU A 48 -1.70 -6.88 9.35
N ALA A 49 -1.57 -7.87 8.46
CA ALA A 49 -1.37 -9.27 8.85
C ALA A 49 -0.07 -9.45 9.65
N ALA A 50 1.01 -8.77 9.25
CA ALA A 50 2.26 -8.78 10.01
C ALA A 50 2.05 -8.26 11.44
N GLN A 51 1.34 -7.13 11.57
CA GLN A 51 1.07 -6.50 12.86
C GLN A 51 0.13 -7.36 13.72
N ALA A 52 -0.85 -8.03 13.12
CA ALA A 52 -1.75 -8.96 13.80
C ALA A 52 -1.01 -10.17 14.39
N GLU A 53 0.08 -10.61 13.76
CA GLU A 53 0.97 -11.64 14.32
C GLU A 53 1.86 -11.16 15.47
N GLY A 54 1.83 -9.87 15.79
CA GLY A 54 2.60 -9.22 16.85
C GLY A 54 3.70 -8.29 16.33
N GLY A 55 3.98 -8.31 15.02
CA GLY A 55 4.89 -7.38 14.35
C GLY A 55 6.30 -7.33 14.94
N ASP A 56 6.92 -6.17 14.76
CA ASP A 56 8.24 -5.87 15.32
C ASP A 56 8.18 -5.81 16.85
N ILE A 57 9.14 -6.44 17.51
CA ILE A 57 9.21 -6.54 18.98
C ILE A 57 9.28 -5.17 19.68
N ARG A 58 9.65 -4.12 18.95
CA ARG A 58 9.75 -2.74 19.45
C ARG A 58 8.42 -1.98 19.34
N GLY A 59 7.41 -2.57 18.72
CA GLY A 59 6.16 -1.90 18.36
C GLY A 59 6.25 -1.21 17.00
N MET A 60 5.31 -0.29 16.75
CA MET A 60 5.19 0.45 15.51
C MET A 60 5.37 1.95 15.77
N GLN A 61 6.05 2.65 14.85
CA GLN A 61 6.25 4.10 14.91
C GLN A 61 6.04 4.75 13.54
N SER A 62 6.41 4.07 12.46
CA SER A 62 6.31 4.58 11.10
C SER A 62 5.84 3.53 10.11
N ALA A 63 5.31 3.99 8.99
CA ALA A 63 4.93 3.13 7.87
C ALA A 63 5.01 3.93 6.56
N ALA A 64 5.29 3.25 5.46
CA ALA A 64 5.41 3.88 4.15
C ALA A 64 4.99 2.93 3.04
N MET A 65 4.48 3.48 1.94
CA MET A 65 4.12 2.73 0.74
C MET A 65 4.53 3.51 -0.50
N LEU A 66 5.23 2.82 -1.40
CA LEU A 66 5.58 3.31 -2.72
C LEU A 66 5.11 2.30 -3.77
N VAL A 67 4.22 2.73 -4.66
CA VAL A 67 3.79 1.97 -5.83
C VAL A 67 4.11 2.80 -7.06
N VAL A 68 4.78 2.18 -8.02
CA VAL A 68 5.16 2.80 -9.28
C VAL A 68 4.59 2.03 -10.46
N ARG A 69 4.45 2.71 -11.59
CA ARG A 69 4.03 2.10 -12.86
C ARG A 69 5.05 1.06 -13.30
N ALA A 70 4.55 -0.09 -13.80
CA ALA A 70 5.41 -1.14 -14.33
C ALA A 70 6.16 -0.71 -15.60
N GLU A 71 5.47 0.02 -16.48
CA GLU A 71 6.03 0.61 -17.70
C GLU A 71 6.18 2.12 -17.51
N PRO A 72 7.40 2.67 -17.40
CA PRO A 72 7.59 4.09 -17.12
C PRO A 72 7.13 4.98 -18.28
N THR A 73 6.47 6.10 -17.97
CA THR A 73 6.08 7.11 -18.96
C THR A 73 7.26 8.01 -19.36
N GLY A 74 8.35 7.97 -18.59
CA GLY A 74 9.50 8.88 -18.72
C GLY A 74 9.33 10.18 -17.93
N LEU A 75 8.21 10.35 -17.22
CA LEU A 75 7.92 11.48 -16.34
C LEU A 75 7.82 10.97 -14.90
N PRO A 76 8.91 11.04 -14.09
CA PRO A 76 8.98 10.37 -12.78
C PRO A 76 7.88 10.75 -11.78
N TRP A 77 7.28 11.94 -11.91
CA TRP A 77 6.17 12.38 -11.07
C TRP A 77 4.82 11.75 -11.45
N GLN A 78 4.65 11.30 -12.69
CA GLN A 78 3.46 10.57 -13.15
C GLN A 78 3.58 9.06 -12.92
N ASP A 79 4.80 8.55 -12.81
CA ASP A 79 5.06 7.12 -12.60
C ASP A 79 4.83 6.66 -11.16
N LYS A 80 4.77 7.59 -10.19
CA LYS A 80 4.44 7.30 -8.79
C LYS A 80 2.92 7.22 -8.62
N LEU A 81 2.40 6.00 -8.60
CA LEU A 81 0.98 5.72 -8.39
C LEU A 81 0.60 5.87 -6.91
N VAL A 82 1.47 5.50 -5.97
CA VAL A 82 1.27 5.75 -4.54
C VAL A 82 2.62 6.13 -3.96
N ASP A 83 2.69 7.24 -3.21
CA ASP A 83 3.89 7.65 -2.46
C ASP A 83 3.41 8.31 -1.16
N ILE A 84 3.18 7.48 -0.14
CA ILE A 84 2.62 7.91 1.15
C ILE A 84 3.50 7.43 2.29
N ARG A 85 3.63 8.28 3.32
CA ARG A 85 4.50 8.03 4.47
C ARG A 85 3.87 8.58 5.74
N VAL A 86 4.00 7.81 6.82
CA VAL A 86 3.74 8.21 8.19
C VAL A 86 5.05 8.04 8.93
N ASP A 87 5.74 9.15 9.22
CA ASP A 87 7.08 9.08 9.80
C ASP A 87 7.08 8.95 11.32
N ASP A 88 6.02 9.39 12.01
CA ASP A 88 5.85 9.24 13.45
C ASP A 88 4.36 9.21 13.84
N SER A 89 3.90 8.08 14.37
CA SER A 89 2.55 7.89 14.89
C SER A 89 2.52 6.68 15.84
N PRO A 90 1.68 6.67 16.89
CA PRO A 90 1.42 5.47 17.67
C PRO A 90 0.65 4.40 16.87
N GLU A 91 -0.06 4.79 15.79
CA GLU A 91 -0.87 3.91 14.95
C GLU A 91 -0.57 4.13 13.45
N PRO A 92 0.68 3.91 13.00
CA PRO A 92 1.11 4.31 11.66
C PRO A 92 0.39 3.54 10.54
N LEU A 93 -0.05 2.30 10.76
CA LEU A 93 -0.81 1.53 9.75
C LEU A 93 -2.23 2.07 9.55
N VAL A 94 -2.89 2.53 10.62
CA VAL A 94 -4.21 3.17 10.54
C VAL A 94 -4.10 4.47 9.74
N GLU A 95 -3.09 5.28 10.05
CA GLU A 95 -2.81 6.51 9.31
C GLU A 95 -2.40 6.26 7.86
N LEU A 96 -1.60 5.22 7.59
CA LEU A 96 -1.21 4.85 6.22
C LEU A 96 -2.44 4.47 5.39
N ARG A 97 -3.37 3.68 5.95
CA ARG A 97 -4.63 3.34 5.28
C ARG A 97 -5.50 4.58 5.03
N ARG A 98 -5.57 5.50 5.99
CA ARG A 98 -6.26 6.78 5.81
C ARG A 98 -5.64 7.59 4.66
N LEU A 99 -4.31 7.69 4.61
CA LEU A 99 -3.60 8.38 3.53
C LEU A 99 -3.80 7.68 2.18
N LEU A 100 -3.82 6.36 2.12
CA LEU A 100 -4.12 5.62 0.89
C LEU A 100 -5.51 5.98 0.34
N ASN A 101 -6.52 6.03 1.21
CA ASN A 101 -7.87 6.44 0.81
C ASN A 101 -7.92 7.88 0.31
N VAL A 102 -7.21 8.80 0.97
CA VAL A 102 -7.10 10.21 0.55
C VAL A 102 -6.43 10.31 -0.81
N THR A 103 -5.30 9.63 -1.03
CA THR A 103 -4.59 9.59 -2.31
C THR A 103 -5.49 9.10 -3.43
N ARG A 104 -6.26 8.03 -3.19
CA ARG A 104 -7.22 7.48 -4.18
C ARG A 104 -8.34 8.47 -4.51
N ALA A 105 -8.87 9.17 -3.50
CA ALA A 105 -9.88 10.20 -3.74
C ALA A 105 -9.32 11.31 -4.65
N TYR A 106 -8.10 11.79 -4.39
CA TYR A 106 -7.45 12.76 -5.27
C TYR A 106 -7.18 12.23 -6.67
N GLN A 107 -6.81 10.96 -6.82
CA GLN A 107 -6.61 10.35 -8.13
C GLN A 107 -7.89 10.29 -8.95
N LYS A 108 -9.02 9.91 -8.33
CA LYS A 108 -10.32 9.94 -8.98
C LYS A 108 -10.71 11.35 -9.40
N MET A 109 -10.51 12.33 -8.53
CA MET A 109 -10.79 13.74 -8.84
C MET A 109 -9.93 14.24 -10.00
N ASN A 110 -8.62 14.00 -9.97
CA ASN A 110 -7.72 14.42 -11.05
C ASN A 110 -8.09 13.76 -12.38
N TYR A 111 -8.48 12.48 -12.36
CA TYR A 111 -8.94 11.78 -13.56
C TYR A 111 -10.24 12.37 -14.11
N GLY A 112 -11.18 12.73 -13.23
CA GLY A 112 -12.38 13.48 -13.61
C GLY A 112 -12.08 14.84 -14.24
N ASP A 113 -11.12 15.58 -13.68
CA ASP A 113 -10.69 16.88 -14.21
C ASP A 113 -10.06 16.74 -15.61
N GLU A 114 -9.26 15.68 -15.83
CA GLU A 114 -8.69 15.35 -17.14
C GLU A 114 -9.77 15.04 -18.18
N LEU A 115 -10.76 14.21 -17.83
CA LEU A 115 -11.90 13.89 -18.71
C LEU A 115 -12.75 15.12 -19.03
N LEU A 116 -12.94 16.01 -18.06
CA LEU A 116 -13.66 17.27 -18.24
C LEU A 116 -12.93 18.19 -19.24
N ALA A 117 -11.59 18.26 -19.16
CA ALA A 117 -10.77 19.01 -20.10
C ALA A 117 -10.85 18.45 -21.54
N GLU A 118 -11.16 17.16 -21.69
CA GLU A 118 -11.40 16.48 -22.97
C GLU A 118 -12.87 16.55 -23.44
N GLU A 119 -13.72 17.33 -22.77
CA GLU A 119 -15.17 17.47 -23.04
C GLU A 119 -15.97 16.15 -22.89
N LYS A 120 -15.44 15.18 -22.14
CA LYS A 120 -16.09 13.89 -21.84
C LYS A 120 -16.94 13.99 -20.57
N PHE A 121 -18.01 14.78 -20.61
CA PHE A 121 -18.79 15.15 -19.43
C PHE A 121 -19.42 13.96 -18.69
N ASP A 122 -19.94 12.96 -19.41
CA ASP A 122 -20.56 11.79 -18.80
C ASP A 122 -19.53 10.95 -18.04
N GLU A 123 -18.38 10.67 -18.66
CA GLU A 123 -17.26 9.93 -18.05
C GLU A 123 -16.66 10.69 -16.85
N ALA A 124 -16.55 12.03 -16.96
CA ALA A 124 -16.07 12.86 -15.87
C ALA A 124 -17.02 12.81 -14.65
N SER A 125 -18.34 12.82 -14.89
CA SER A 125 -19.32 12.69 -13.81
C SER A 125 -19.25 11.33 -13.12
N GLU A 126 -18.98 10.25 -13.84
CA GLU A 126 -18.77 8.92 -13.26
C GLU A 126 -17.48 8.84 -12.45
N ALA A 127 -16.40 9.49 -12.90
CA ALA A 127 -15.12 9.51 -12.20
C ALA A 127 -15.18 10.23 -10.84
N TYR A 128 -16.05 11.24 -10.69
CA TYR A 128 -16.26 11.95 -9.43
C TYR A 128 -17.10 11.19 -8.40
N ALA A 129 -17.81 10.13 -8.80
CA ALA A 129 -18.67 9.33 -7.92
C ALA A 129 -17.88 8.29 -7.08
#